data_AF-A0A6L7TET3-F1
#
_entry.id   AF-A0A6L7TET3-F1
#
_cell.length_a   1.000
_cell.length_b   1.000
_cell.length_c   1.000
_cell.angle_alpha   90.00
_cell.angle_beta   90.00
_cell.angle_gamma   90.00
#
_symmetry.space_group_name_H-M   'P 1'
#
loop_
_entity.id
_entity.type
_entity.pdbx_description
1 polymer ?
#
loop_
_entity_poly.entity_id
_entity_poly.type
_entity_poly.pdbx_seq_one_letter_code
_entity_poly.pdbx_strand_id
1 'polypeptide(L)'
;MATSVPVRQGLLRISAGTTSCEAPQRRSDLKLPKRHRKCKTCGEVFRYESKNVKRCQSCRQATATKPRCYLPSLIEEQKGTCPLCCKPLPETISADIHVDHRWPKIFGGTDDFENLQAVHIRCNRRKNASIALEGYKVVKDILHAVVDVSRVSIKGTRNDCSIILNGNSRESICQIWVKKGKVYLNVFDENKKETRTRINSFDEIRAFAEEIRSTTQRYLADKQ
;
A
#
# COMPACT_ATOMS: atom_id res chain seq x y z
N MET A 1 -17.08 20.80 -66.86
CA MET A 1 -17.61 19.51 -67.33
C MET A 1 -17.80 18.61 -66.13
N ALA A 2 -19.06 18.32 -65.80
CA ALA A 2 -19.44 17.45 -64.70
C ALA A 2 -19.29 15.99 -65.15
N THR A 3 -18.61 15.16 -64.36
CA THR A 3 -18.62 13.70 -64.55
C THR A 3 -18.92 13.02 -63.23
N SER A 4 -20.07 12.36 -63.25
CA SER A 4 -20.78 11.66 -62.20
C SER A 4 -20.04 10.45 -61.62
N VAL A 5 -20.22 10.24 -60.31
CA VAL A 5 -19.82 9.05 -59.54
C VAL A 5 -20.71 7.85 -59.92
N PRO A 6 -20.17 6.66 -60.22
CA PRO A 6 -20.96 5.44 -60.30
C PRO A 6 -21.05 4.76 -58.92
N VAL A 7 -22.28 4.66 -58.40
CA VAL A 7 -22.64 3.85 -57.22
C VAL A 7 -22.64 2.37 -57.64
N ARG A 8 -21.69 1.59 -57.15
CA ARG A 8 -21.74 0.12 -57.27
C ARG A 8 -22.54 -0.47 -56.11
N GLN A 9 -23.76 -0.91 -56.41
CA GLN A 9 -24.54 -1.80 -55.55
C GLN A 9 -23.89 -3.19 -55.57
N GLY A 10 -23.19 -3.54 -54.50
CA GLY A 10 -22.74 -4.90 -54.22
C GLY A 10 -23.71 -5.58 -53.27
N LEU A 11 -24.67 -6.36 -53.80
CA LEU A 11 -25.43 -7.32 -53.01
C LEU A 11 -24.47 -8.42 -52.51
N LEU A 12 -24.11 -8.37 -51.22
CA LEU A 12 -23.45 -9.47 -50.54
C LEU A 12 -24.44 -10.62 -50.36
N ARG A 13 -24.26 -11.70 -51.12
CA ARG A 13 -24.88 -12.99 -50.84
C ARG A 13 -24.27 -13.54 -49.55
N ILE A 14 -25.07 -13.55 -48.48
CA ILE A 14 -24.71 -14.20 -47.23
C ILE A 14 -24.87 -15.71 -47.44
N SER A 15 -23.76 -16.42 -47.60
CA SER A 15 -23.74 -17.88 -47.54
C SER A 15 -24.13 -18.33 -46.14
N ALA A 16 -25.10 -19.23 -46.04
CA ALA A 16 -25.51 -19.89 -44.81
C ALA A 16 -24.33 -20.69 -44.23
N GLY A 17 -23.51 -20.03 -43.42
CA GLY A 17 -22.52 -20.68 -42.58
C GLY A 17 -23.25 -21.30 -41.39
N THR A 18 -23.15 -22.62 -41.27
CA THR A 18 -23.55 -23.37 -40.08
C THR A 18 -22.87 -22.77 -38.85
N THR A 19 -23.59 -21.97 -38.06
CA THR A 19 -23.12 -21.52 -36.75
C THR A 19 -23.25 -22.70 -35.79
N SER A 20 -22.23 -23.55 -35.73
CA SER A 20 -22.01 -24.35 -34.54
C SER A 20 -21.61 -23.38 -33.43
N CYS A 21 -22.55 -23.06 -32.54
CA CYS A 21 -22.28 -22.34 -31.31
C CYS A 21 -21.37 -23.20 -30.44
N GLU A 22 -20.04 -23.10 -30.61
CA GLU A 22 -19.11 -23.64 -29.63
C GLU A 22 -19.30 -22.88 -28.32
N ALA A 23 -19.58 -23.61 -27.24
CA ALA A 23 -19.68 -23.04 -25.91
C ALA A 23 -18.39 -22.26 -25.57
N PRO A 24 -18.49 -21.03 -25.04
CA PRO A 24 -17.30 -20.26 -24.68
C PRO A 24 -16.45 -21.07 -23.69
N GLN A 25 -15.20 -21.34 -24.06
CA GLN A 25 -14.27 -22.12 -23.24
C GLN A 25 -14.25 -21.56 -21.82
N ARG A 26 -14.34 -22.44 -20.81
CA ARG A 26 -14.28 -21.98 -19.41
C ARG A 26 -12.91 -21.32 -19.20
N ARG A 27 -12.87 -20.26 -18.38
CA ARG A 27 -11.64 -19.50 -18.10
C ARG A 27 -10.48 -20.37 -17.55
N SER A 28 -10.80 -21.55 -17.02
CA SER A 28 -9.86 -22.60 -16.60
C SER A 28 -9.08 -23.24 -17.75
N ASP A 29 -9.64 -23.23 -18.96
CA ASP A 29 -9.15 -23.99 -20.12
C ASP A 29 -8.21 -23.14 -21.00
N LEU A 30 -8.26 -21.82 -20.80
CA LEU A 30 -7.30 -20.85 -21.34
C LEU A 30 -5.94 -21.00 -20.62
N LYS A 31 -5.04 -21.80 -21.19
CA LYS A 31 -3.61 -21.80 -20.82
C LYS A 31 -3.00 -20.43 -21.19
N LEU A 32 -3.14 -19.44 -20.29
CA LEU A 32 -2.47 -18.15 -20.44
C LEU A 32 -0.96 -18.37 -20.63
N PRO A 33 -0.30 -17.68 -21.59
CA PRO A 33 1.12 -17.85 -21.81
C PRO A 33 1.90 -17.51 -20.54
N LYS A 34 2.76 -18.43 -20.10
CA LYS A 34 3.59 -18.25 -18.90
C LYS A 34 4.48 -17.01 -19.13
N ARG A 35 4.38 -16.00 -18.27
CA ARG A 35 5.14 -14.74 -18.38
C ARG A 35 6.65 -15.00 -18.28
N HIS A 36 7.42 -14.71 -19.33
CA HIS A 36 8.88 -14.72 -19.32
C HIS A 36 9.44 -13.50 -18.57
N ARG A 37 10.61 -13.61 -17.94
CA ARG A 37 11.30 -12.48 -17.28
C ARG A 37 12.78 -12.44 -17.63
N LYS A 38 13.34 -11.22 -17.67
CA LYS A 38 14.77 -10.96 -17.82
C LYS A 38 15.47 -11.04 -16.45
N CYS A 39 16.57 -11.75 -16.38
CA CYS A 39 17.43 -11.82 -15.20
C CYS A 39 18.13 -10.50 -14.96
N LYS A 40 18.08 -9.97 -13.73
CA LYS A 40 18.81 -8.75 -13.37
C LYS A 40 20.32 -8.96 -13.33
N THR A 41 20.77 -10.18 -13.04
CA THR A 41 22.18 -10.45 -12.85
C THR A 41 22.88 -10.92 -14.13
N CYS A 42 22.31 -11.89 -14.85
CA CYS A 42 22.91 -12.38 -16.10
C CYS A 42 22.22 -11.87 -17.37
N GLY A 43 21.13 -11.10 -17.25
CA GLY A 43 20.43 -10.54 -18.41
C GLY A 43 19.59 -11.54 -19.22
N GLU A 44 19.68 -12.84 -18.96
CA GLU A 44 18.94 -13.85 -19.73
C GLU A 44 17.43 -13.83 -19.48
N VAL A 45 16.66 -14.09 -20.53
CA VAL A 45 15.20 -14.25 -20.45
C VAL A 45 14.87 -15.71 -20.19
N PHE A 46 14.18 -16.02 -19.09
CA PHE A 46 13.85 -17.40 -18.74
C PHE A 46 12.43 -17.57 -18.19
N ARG A 47 12.04 -18.84 -18.05
CA ARG A 47 10.74 -19.27 -17.51
C ARG A 47 10.90 -19.74 -16.06
N TYR A 48 9.95 -19.39 -15.21
CA TYR A 48 9.92 -19.93 -13.85
C TYR A 48 9.65 -21.43 -13.87
N GLU A 49 10.44 -22.18 -13.08
CA GLU A 49 10.22 -23.60 -12.83
C GLU A 49 8.89 -23.83 -12.08
N SER A 50 8.49 -22.91 -11.19
CA SER A 50 7.19 -22.95 -10.53
C SER A 50 6.71 -21.58 -10.04
N LYS A 51 5.46 -21.49 -9.54
CA LYS A 51 4.93 -20.26 -8.90
C LYS A 51 5.77 -19.80 -7.70
N ASN A 52 6.44 -20.75 -7.04
CA ASN A 52 7.18 -20.55 -5.79
C ASN A 52 8.70 -20.50 -5.98
N VAL A 53 9.24 -21.07 -7.06
CA VAL A 53 10.67 -21.06 -7.39
C VAL A 53 10.89 -20.12 -8.56
N LYS A 54 11.35 -18.91 -8.22
CA LYS A 54 11.58 -17.83 -9.17
C LYS A 54 13.06 -17.60 -9.43
N ARG A 55 13.80 -18.65 -9.79
CA ARG A 55 15.24 -18.62 -10.03
C ARG A 55 15.57 -18.76 -11.51
N CYS A 56 16.66 -18.10 -11.92
CA CYS A 56 17.22 -18.21 -13.25
C CYS A 56 17.73 -19.61 -13.49
N GLN A 57 17.41 -20.18 -14.63
CA GLN A 57 17.83 -21.52 -14.97
C GLN A 57 19.35 -21.58 -15.26
N SER A 58 19.92 -20.48 -15.76
CA SER A 58 21.35 -20.33 -16.07
C SER A 58 22.17 -20.00 -14.82
N CYS A 59 21.91 -18.86 -14.17
CA CYS A 59 22.72 -18.43 -13.03
C CYS A 59 22.16 -18.81 -11.65
N ARG A 60 21.02 -19.51 -11.59
CA ARG A 60 20.30 -19.90 -10.35
C ARG A 60 19.89 -18.75 -9.41
N GLN A 61 20.10 -17.49 -9.82
CA GLN A 61 19.73 -16.30 -9.04
C GLN A 61 18.23 -15.98 -9.16
N ALA A 62 17.62 -15.50 -8.08
CA ALA A 62 16.19 -15.20 -8.05
C ALA A 62 15.83 -13.96 -8.89
N THR A 63 14.84 -14.03 -9.80
CA THR A 63 14.47 -12.92 -10.72
C THR A 63 13.17 -12.18 -10.45
N ALA A 64 12.58 -12.46 -9.31
CA ALA A 64 11.82 -11.45 -8.61
C ALA A 64 12.13 -11.72 -7.14
N THR A 65 13.18 -11.05 -6.65
CA THR A 65 13.60 -11.12 -5.27
C THR A 65 12.43 -10.64 -4.40
N LYS A 66 11.62 -11.58 -3.89
CA LYS A 66 10.76 -11.26 -2.75
C LYS A 66 11.72 -10.74 -1.68
N PRO A 67 11.41 -9.65 -0.95
CA PRO A 67 12.34 -9.07 0.04
C PRO A 67 12.97 -10.10 0.99
N ARG A 68 12.24 -11.18 1.30
CA ARG A 68 12.70 -12.32 2.11
C ARG A 68 13.95 -13.05 1.59
N CYS A 69 14.33 -12.98 0.31
CA CYS A 69 15.57 -13.61 -0.16
C CYS A 69 16.84 -12.88 0.32
N TYR A 70 16.73 -11.60 0.68
CA TYR A 70 17.84 -10.83 1.25
C TYR A 70 18.03 -11.09 2.74
N LEU A 71 17.14 -11.88 3.36
CA LEU A 71 17.15 -12.11 4.79
C LEU A 71 18.48 -12.64 5.35
N PRO A 72 19.19 -13.60 4.71
CA PRO A 72 20.51 -14.02 5.18
C PRO A 72 21.52 -12.86 5.20
N SER A 73 21.63 -12.13 4.08
CA SER A 73 22.56 -11.00 3.93
C SER A 73 22.25 -9.85 4.88
N LEU A 74 20.97 -9.57 5.14
CA LEU A 74 20.55 -8.55 6.10
C LEU A 74 20.90 -8.95 7.55
N ILE A 75 20.79 -10.23 7.90
CA ILE A 75 21.17 -10.71 9.25
C ILE A 75 22.68 -10.58 9.44
N GLU A 76 23.46 -10.92 8.41
CA GLU A 76 24.92 -10.77 8.42
C GLU A 76 25.35 -9.31 8.57
N GLU A 77 24.81 -8.40 7.75
CA GLU A 77 25.09 -6.96 7.81
C GLU A 77 24.70 -6.35 9.16
N GLN A 78 23.58 -6.80 9.73
CA GLN A 78 23.10 -6.36 11.04
C GLN A 78 23.79 -7.08 12.21
N LYS A 79 24.80 -7.91 11.95
CA LYS A 79 25.55 -8.68 12.97
C LYS A 79 24.61 -9.49 13.88
N GLY A 80 23.61 -10.14 13.28
CA GLY A 80 22.64 -10.95 13.99
C GLY A 80 21.73 -10.16 14.94
N THR A 81 21.66 -8.83 14.84
CA THR A 81 20.92 -7.98 15.79
C THR A 81 19.72 -7.30 15.13
N CYS A 82 18.61 -7.20 15.87
CA CYS A 82 17.41 -6.51 15.39
C CYS A 82 17.52 -4.99 15.61
N PRO A 83 17.45 -4.16 14.56
CA PRO A 83 17.63 -2.71 14.67
C PRO A 83 16.49 -1.98 15.41
N LEU A 84 15.34 -2.62 15.58
CA LEU A 84 14.19 -2.02 16.28
C LEU A 84 14.22 -2.21 17.79
N CYS A 85 14.87 -3.26 18.29
CA CYS A 85 14.88 -3.58 19.72
C CYS A 85 16.25 -3.90 20.29
N CYS A 86 17.30 -3.89 19.46
CA CYS A 86 18.69 -4.21 19.81
C CYS A 86 18.90 -5.62 20.39
N LYS A 87 17.92 -6.52 20.27
CA LYS A 87 18.02 -7.92 20.71
C LYS A 87 18.50 -8.81 19.57
N PRO A 88 19.15 -9.94 19.86
CA PRO A 88 19.58 -10.89 18.84
C PRO A 88 18.39 -11.39 18.01
N LEU A 89 18.62 -11.49 16.70
CA LEU A 89 17.80 -12.25 15.78
C LEU A 89 18.15 -13.74 15.94
N PRO A 90 17.19 -14.65 15.71
CA PRO A 90 17.46 -16.08 15.72
C PRO A 90 18.58 -16.43 14.74
N GLU A 91 19.49 -17.30 15.15
CA GLU A 91 20.62 -17.77 14.32
C GLU A 91 20.16 -18.53 13.07
N THR A 92 18.98 -19.14 13.13
CA THR A 92 18.36 -19.83 11.99
C THR A 92 17.27 -18.97 11.36
N ILE A 93 17.14 -19.06 10.03
CA ILE A 93 16.09 -18.35 9.28
C ILE A 93 14.73 -18.96 9.62
N SER A 94 14.10 -18.43 10.66
CA SER A 94 12.83 -18.92 11.17
C SER A 94 11.63 -18.13 10.63
N ALA A 95 10.43 -18.59 10.97
CA ALA A 95 9.20 -17.87 10.69
C ALA A 95 9.08 -16.57 11.50
N ASP A 96 9.86 -16.38 12.57
CA ASP A 96 9.76 -15.24 13.48
C ASP A 96 10.47 -13.97 13.01
N ILE A 97 11.21 -14.06 11.89
CA ILE A 97 11.93 -12.95 11.28
C ILE A 97 11.19 -12.45 10.02
N HIS A 98 11.05 -11.14 9.93
CA HIS A 98 10.44 -10.45 8.81
C HIS A 98 11.46 -9.50 8.16
N VAL A 99 11.36 -9.35 6.84
CA VAL A 99 12.07 -8.27 6.13
C VAL A 99 11.15 -7.06 6.09
N ASP A 100 11.56 -5.99 6.76
CA ASP A 100 10.85 -4.73 6.85
C ASP A 100 11.58 -3.66 6.04
N HIS A 101 10.84 -2.66 5.56
CA HIS A 101 11.42 -1.49 4.93
C HIS A 101 11.80 -0.47 6.00
N ARG A 102 13.06 -0.05 6.07
CA ARG A 102 13.53 0.99 7.00
C ARG A 102 12.69 2.26 6.81
N TRP A 103 12.61 2.72 5.57
CA TRP A 103 11.67 3.73 5.08
C TRP A 103 10.45 3.04 4.44
N PRO A 104 9.24 3.15 5.02
CA PRO A 104 8.05 2.49 4.49
C PRO A 104 7.73 2.88 3.04
N LYS A 105 7.20 1.93 2.26
CA LYS A 105 6.81 2.17 0.85
C LYS A 105 5.82 3.30 0.64
N ILE A 106 4.96 3.54 1.63
CA ILE A 106 4.00 4.66 1.59
C ILE A 106 4.72 6.00 1.47
N PHE A 107 5.83 6.18 2.20
CA PHE A 107 6.65 7.39 2.18
C PHE A 107 7.65 7.42 1.01
N GLY A 108 7.52 6.53 0.01
CA GLY A 108 8.45 6.44 -1.12
C GLY A 108 9.58 5.43 -0.93
N GLY A 109 9.51 4.56 0.08
CA GLY A 109 10.50 3.50 0.28
C GLY A 109 10.56 2.50 -0.87
N THR A 110 11.77 2.17 -1.31
CA THR A 110 12.01 1.20 -2.39
C THR A 110 12.26 -0.22 -1.84
N ASP A 111 12.27 -1.22 -2.72
CA ASP A 111 12.69 -2.60 -2.39
C ASP A 111 14.22 -2.79 -2.52
N ASP A 112 14.99 -1.70 -2.57
CA ASP A 112 16.44 -1.74 -2.66
C ASP A 112 17.03 -2.19 -1.32
N PHE A 113 18.14 -2.92 -1.39
CA PHE A 113 18.75 -3.58 -0.23
C PHE A 113 19.03 -2.61 0.93
N GLU A 114 19.50 -1.40 0.63
CA GLU A 114 19.78 -0.32 1.60
C GLU A 114 18.56 0.11 2.41
N ASN A 115 17.35 -0.04 1.85
CA ASN A 115 16.10 0.28 2.51
C ASN A 115 15.46 -0.93 3.21
N LEU A 116 16.09 -2.10 3.20
CA LEU A 116 15.56 -3.31 3.85
C LEU A 116 16.28 -3.56 5.19
N GLN A 117 15.57 -4.21 6.10
CA GLN A 117 16.11 -4.64 7.39
C GLN A 117 15.42 -5.93 7.87
N ALA A 118 16.19 -6.82 8.50
CA ALA A 118 15.69 -8.01 9.18
C ALA A 118 15.25 -7.66 10.61
N VAL A 119 13.99 -7.93 10.94
CA VAL A 119 13.41 -7.58 12.25
C VAL A 119 12.56 -8.72 12.79
N HIS A 120 12.39 -8.81 14.12
CA HIS A 120 11.40 -9.72 14.69
C HIS A 120 9.99 -9.36 14.22
N ILE A 121 9.12 -10.35 13.98
CA ILE A 121 7.70 -10.10 13.66
C ILE A 121 7.04 -9.22 14.72
N ARG A 122 7.34 -9.45 16.00
CA ARG A 122 6.79 -8.63 17.11
C ARG A 122 7.26 -7.17 17.03
N CYS A 123 8.52 -6.93 16.67
CA CYS A 123 9.08 -5.59 16.54
C CYS A 123 8.50 -4.86 15.32
N ASN A 124 8.39 -5.54 14.17
CA ASN A 124 7.67 -5.00 13.03
C ASN A 124 6.20 -4.69 13.38
N ARG A 125 5.58 -5.55 14.21
CA ARG A 125 4.22 -5.30 14.71
C ARG A 125 4.11 -4.09 15.63
N ARG A 126 5.16 -3.70 16.35
CA ARG A 126 5.19 -2.45 17.12
C ARG A 126 5.45 -1.24 16.22
N LYS A 127 6.36 -1.36 15.24
CA LYS A 127 6.70 -0.27 14.30
C LYS A 127 5.46 0.29 13.60
N ASN A 128 4.62 -0.50 12.94
CA ASN A 128 3.45 0.12 12.28
C ASN A 128 2.39 0.69 13.26
N ALA A 129 2.56 0.59 14.59
CA ALA A 129 1.78 1.41 15.53
C ALA A 129 2.31 2.86 15.61
N SER A 130 3.61 3.08 15.32
CA SER A 130 4.21 4.41 15.21
C SER A 130 3.63 5.23 14.06
N ILE A 131 3.17 4.58 12.97
CA ILE A 131 2.55 5.27 11.83
C ILE A 131 1.34 6.09 12.29
N ALA A 132 0.41 5.49 13.05
CA ALA A 132 -0.71 6.25 13.59
C ALA A 132 -0.27 7.37 14.54
N LEU A 133 0.79 7.14 15.32
CA LEU A 133 1.35 8.13 16.23
C LEU A 133 2.01 9.32 15.50
N GLU A 134 2.69 9.07 14.38
CA GLU A 134 3.30 10.09 13.53
C GLU A 134 2.23 10.98 12.89
N GLY A 135 1.18 10.40 12.31
CA GLY A 135 0.06 11.18 11.79
C GLY A 135 -0.65 11.98 12.89
N TYR A 136 -0.79 11.41 14.09
CA TYR A 136 -1.33 12.12 15.25
C TYR A 136 -0.49 13.32 15.69
N LYS A 137 0.85 13.24 15.63
CA LYS A 137 1.73 14.38 15.92
C LYS A 137 1.47 15.53 14.93
N VAL A 138 1.40 15.21 13.63
CA VAL A 138 1.12 16.23 12.59
C VAL A 138 -0.25 16.89 12.82
N VAL A 139 -1.28 16.10 13.14
CA VAL A 139 -2.62 16.64 13.44
C VAL A 139 -2.59 17.49 14.73
N LYS A 140 -1.85 17.08 15.76
CA LYS A 140 -1.67 17.90 16.97
C LYS A 140 -1.02 19.24 16.67
N ASP A 141 0.00 19.27 15.83
CA ASP A 141 0.65 20.52 15.42
C ASP A 141 -0.32 21.44 14.66
N ILE A 142 -1.16 20.89 13.78
CA ILE A 142 -2.19 21.64 13.06
C ILE A 142 -3.21 22.26 14.03
N LEU A 143 -3.61 21.49 15.05
CA LEU A 143 -4.64 21.87 16.03
C LEU A 143 -4.13 22.76 17.15
N HIS A 144 -2.81 22.83 17.40
CA HIS A 144 -2.22 23.69 18.43
C HIS A 144 -2.63 25.16 18.27
N ALA A 145 -2.93 25.61 17.06
CA ALA A 145 -3.39 26.98 16.79
C ALA A 145 -4.87 27.23 17.20
N VAL A 146 -5.66 26.18 17.45
CA VAL A 146 -7.12 26.27 17.64
C VAL A 146 -7.56 25.76 19.02
N VAL A 147 -6.93 24.69 19.52
CA VAL A 147 -7.32 24.07 20.79
C VAL A 147 -6.10 23.62 21.59
N ASP A 148 -6.26 23.57 22.91
CA ASP A 148 -5.22 23.06 23.78
C ASP A 148 -4.91 21.59 23.46
N VAL A 149 -3.61 21.29 23.34
CA VAL A 149 -3.07 20.00 22.90
C VAL A 149 -3.42 18.86 23.87
N SER A 150 -3.70 19.16 25.14
CA SER A 150 -4.12 18.17 26.14
C SER A 150 -5.53 17.62 25.87
N ARG A 151 -6.39 18.41 25.20
CA ARG A 151 -7.78 18.02 24.87
C ARG A 151 -7.84 17.09 23.67
N VAL A 152 -6.78 17.05 22.86
CA VAL A 152 -6.69 16.18 21.68
C VAL A 152 -6.06 14.85 22.09
N SER A 153 -6.80 13.78 21.88
CA SER A 153 -6.38 12.41 22.18
C SER A 153 -6.59 11.50 20.98
N ILE A 154 -5.92 10.34 21.00
CA ILE A 154 -6.07 9.32 19.96
C ILE A 154 -6.75 8.10 20.56
N LYS A 155 -7.70 7.52 19.84
CA LYS A 155 -8.41 6.29 20.20
C LYS A 155 -8.46 5.37 19.01
N GLY A 156 -8.31 4.07 19.25
CA GLY A 156 -8.51 3.07 18.21
C GLY A 156 -7.46 1.98 18.23
N THR A 157 -7.38 1.26 17.13
CA THR A 157 -6.43 0.16 16.93
C THR A 157 -5.33 0.58 15.97
N ARG A 158 -4.25 -0.19 15.89
CA ARG A 158 -3.11 0.06 14.99
C ARG A 158 -3.48 0.40 13.53
N ASN A 159 -4.54 -0.21 13.02
CA ASN A 159 -4.95 -0.01 11.64
C ASN A 159 -6.03 1.05 11.51
N ASP A 160 -6.66 1.48 12.58
CA ASP A 160 -7.82 2.37 12.56
C ASP A 160 -7.78 3.24 13.81
N CYS A 161 -7.27 4.46 13.64
CA CYS A 161 -7.06 5.42 14.71
C CYS A 161 -7.89 6.68 14.47
N SER A 162 -8.86 6.93 15.34
CA SER A 162 -9.62 8.16 15.40
C SER A 162 -8.91 9.15 16.32
N ILE A 163 -8.75 10.38 15.85
CA ILE A 163 -8.27 11.51 16.65
C ILE A 163 -9.51 12.23 17.16
N ILE A 164 -9.62 12.32 18.48
CA ILE A 164 -10.84 12.76 19.17
C ILE A 164 -10.56 13.95 20.06
N LEU A 165 -11.57 14.81 20.19
CA LEU A 165 -11.56 15.95 21.09
C LEU A 165 -12.18 15.56 22.45
N ASN A 166 -11.60 16.06 23.54
CA ASN A 166 -12.08 15.89 24.92
C ASN A 166 -12.26 14.43 25.38
N GLY A 167 -11.62 13.47 24.71
CA GLY A 167 -11.85 12.05 24.97
C GLY A 167 -13.24 11.54 24.56
N ASN A 168 -14.05 12.34 23.87
CA ASN A 168 -15.38 11.94 23.42
C ASN A 168 -15.33 11.31 22.02
N SER A 169 -15.80 10.07 21.89
CA SER A 169 -15.79 9.36 20.61
C SER A 169 -16.75 9.95 19.57
N ARG A 170 -17.75 10.74 20.00
CA ARG A 170 -18.67 11.46 19.10
C ARG A 170 -18.07 12.76 18.55
N GLU A 171 -16.96 13.21 19.10
CA GLU A 171 -16.20 14.40 18.68
C GLU A 171 -14.90 13.95 17.96
N SER A 172 -15.04 13.08 16.96
CA SER A 172 -13.92 12.63 16.15
C SER A 172 -13.55 13.71 15.14
N ILE A 173 -12.34 14.26 15.24
CA ILE A 173 -11.85 15.36 14.39
C ILE A 173 -11.43 14.83 13.02
N CYS A 174 -10.68 13.73 13.02
CA CYS A 174 -10.29 13.01 11.82
C CYS A 174 -9.93 11.57 12.20
N GLN A 175 -9.81 10.71 11.20
CA GLN A 175 -9.47 9.31 11.42
C GLN A 175 -8.41 8.86 10.41
N ILE A 176 -7.37 8.21 10.91
CA ILE A 176 -6.29 7.63 10.11
C ILE A 176 -6.56 6.14 10.01
N TRP A 177 -6.83 5.67 8.79
CA TRP A 177 -7.11 4.28 8.50
C TRP A 177 -6.01 3.66 7.63
N VAL A 178 -5.37 2.61 8.11
CA VAL A 178 -4.34 1.85 7.42
C VAL A 178 -4.93 0.53 6.93
N LYS A 179 -5.02 0.38 5.60
CA LYS A 179 -5.55 -0.83 4.96
C LYS A 179 -4.57 -1.38 3.95
N LYS A 180 -4.15 -2.65 4.13
CA LYS A 180 -3.21 -3.36 3.24
C LYS A 180 -1.92 -2.57 2.98
N GLY A 181 -1.40 -1.89 4.00
CA GLY A 181 -0.19 -1.07 3.90
C GLY A 181 -0.39 0.26 3.15
N LYS A 182 -1.62 0.71 2.93
CA LYS A 182 -1.96 2.06 2.43
C LYS A 182 -2.59 2.86 3.56
N VAL A 183 -2.22 4.12 3.70
CA VAL A 183 -2.78 5.03 4.69
C VAL A 183 -3.88 5.88 4.03
N TYR A 184 -4.95 6.07 4.76
CA TYR A 184 -6.09 6.89 4.38
C TYR A 184 -6.37 7.86 5.51
N LEU A 185 -6.64 9.11 5.15
CA LEU A 185 -7.15 10.12 6.05
C LEU A 185 -8.65 10.28 5.78
N ASN A 186 -9.45 10.12 6.82
CA ASN A 186 -10.85 10.45 6.83
C ASN A 186 -11.02 11.79 7.54
N VAL A 187 -11.59 12.76 6.83
CA VAL A 187 -11.97 14.08 7.34
C VAL A 187 -13.49 14.21 7.33
N PHE A 188 -14.03 15.02 8.23
CA PHE A 188 -15.47 15.18 8.39
C PHE A 188 -15.93 16.55 7.89
N ASP A 189 -17.00 16.52 7.10
CA ASP A 189 -17.66 17.73 6.62
C ASP A 189 -18.70 18.26 7.65
N GLU A 190 -19.34 19.38 7.37
CA GLU A 190 -20.39 20.00 8.19
C GLU A 190 -21.55 19.03 8.48
N ASN A 191 -21.90 18.19 7.50
CA ASN A 191 -22.94 17.17 7.63
C ASN A 191 -22.45 15.87 8.30
N LYS A 192 -21.28 15.88 8.97
CA LYS A 192 -20.58 14.70 9.50
C LYS A 192 -20.32 13.61 8.45
N LYS A 193 -20.35 13.97 7.17
CA LYS A 193 -20.05 13.05 6.08
C LYS A 193 -18.54 12.85 6.02
N GLU A 194 -18.11 11.60 5.98
CA GLU A 194 -16.69 11.26 5.90
C GLU A 194 -16.19 11.32 4.46
N THR A 195 -15.11 12.07 4.23
CA THR A 195 -14.35 12.05 2.98
C THR A 195 -13.07 11.28 3.21
N ARG A 196 -12.94 10.15 2.51
CA ARG A 196 -11.78 9.28 2.61
C ARG A 196 -10.78 9.58 1.50
N THR A 197 -9.63 10.12 1.88
CA THR A 197 -8.53 10.41 0.97
C THR A 197 -7.36 9.49 1.23
N ARG A 198 -6.76 8.94 0.17
CA ARG A 198 -5.52 8.17 0.29
C ARG A 198 -4.35 9.15 0.37
N ILE A 199 -3.50 8.97 1.38
CA ILE A 199 -2.27 9.74 1.52
C ILE A 199 -1.05 8.85 1.30
N ASN A 200 0.02 9.41 0.73
CA ASN A 200 1.30 8.72 0.60
C ASN A 200 2.29 9.23 1.66
N SER A 201 2.34 10.54 1.90
CA SER A 201 3.10 11.15 3.00
C SER A 201 2.22 11.71 4.12
N PHE A 202 2.77 11.82 5.34
CA PHE A 202 2.10 12.52 6.44
C PHE A 202 2.08 14.05 6.26
N ASP A 203 3.00 14.60 5.46
CA ASP A 203 2.97 16.02 5.13
C ASP A 203 1.72 16.41 4.34
N GLU A 204 1.15 15.47 3.58
CA GLU A 204 -0.11 15.67 2.85
C GLU A 204 -1.29 15.94 3.80
N ILE A 205 -1.21 15.56 5.08
CA ILE A 205 -2.23 15.90 6.08
C ILE A 205 -2.38 17.42 6.20
N ARG A 206 -1.29 18.18 6.01
CA ARG A 206 -1.32 19.65 6.10
C ARG A 206 -2.21 20.30 5.03
N ALA A 207 -2.43 19.63 3.89
CA ALA A 207 -3.36 20.12 2.88
C ALA A 207 -4.82 20.14 3.39
N PHE A 208 -5.15 19.29 4.36
CA PHE A 208 -6.47 19.20 4.98
C PHE A 208 -6.57 19.97 6.31
N ALA A 209 -5.60 20.87 6.58
CA ALA A 209 -5.52 21.57 7.85
C ALA A 209 -6.78 22.40 8.15
N GLU A 210 -7.34 23.10 7.16
CA GLU A 210 -8.55 23.91 7.37
C GLU A 210 -9.78 23.08 7.67
N GLU A 211 -9.95 21.93 7.04
CA GLU A 211 -11.06 21.01 7.30
C GLU A 211 -10.97 20.44 8.73
N ILE A 212 -9.77 20.06 9.15
CA ILE A 212 -9.48 19.58 10.51
C ILE A 212 -9.79 20.67 11.55
N ARG A 213 -9.39 21.92 11.28
CA ARG A 213 -9.64 23.07 12.16
C ARG A 213 -11.12 23.41 12.23
N SER A 214 -11.79 23.51 11.08
CA SER A 214 -13.22 23.78 10.97
C SER A 214 -14.05 22.73 11.73
N THR A 215 -13.72 21.44 11.58
CA THR A 215 -14.37 20.36 12.34
C THR A 215 -14.22 20.54 13.84
N THR A 216 -13.02 20.92 14.29
CA THR A 216 -12.75 21.15 15.72
C THR A 216 -13.52 22.37 16.24
N GLN A 217 -13.58 23.45 15.47
CA GLN A 217 -14.32 24.66 15.82
C GLN A 217 -15.82 24.40 15.94
N ARG A 218 -16.41 23.59 15.06
CA ARG A 218 -17.82 23.19 15.17
C ARG A 218 -18.11 22.49 16.50
N TYR A 219 -17.26 21.55 16.92
CA TYR A 219 -17.41 20.88 18.22
C TYR A 219 -17.21 21.80 19.43
N LEU A 220 -16.44 22.88 19.29
CA LEU A 220 -16.29 23.88 20.33
C LEU A 220 -17.50 24.82 20.39
N ALA A 221 -18.10 25.17 19.24
CA ALA A 221 -19.29 26.02 19.15
C ALA A 221 -20.56 25.31 19.64
N ASP A 222 -20.72 24.01 19.37
CA ASP A 222 -21.86 23.19 19.83
C ASP A 222 -21.92 23.04 21.38
N LYS A 223 -20.87 23.46 22.10
CA LYS A 223 -20.76 23.38 23.56
C LYS A 223 -20.89 24.73 24.28
N GLN A 224 -21.31 25.78 23.56
CA GLN A 224 -21.79 27.04 24.16
C GLN A 224 -23.31 27.04 24.26
#